data_AF-A0A9D7AB40-F1
#
_entry.id   AF-A0A9D7AB40-F1
#
_cell.length_a   1.000
_cell.length_b   1.000
_cell.length_c   1.000
_cell.angle_alpha   90.00
_cell.angle_beta   90.00
_cell.angle_gamma   90.00
#
_symmetry.space_group_name_H-M   'P 1'
#
loop_
_entity.id
_entity.type
_entity.pdbx_description
1 polymer ?
#
loop_
_entity_poly.entity_id
_entity_poly.type
_entity_poly.pdbx_seq_one_letter_code
_entity_poly.pdbx_strand_id
1 'polypeptide(L)'
;MSEQIVEYHDQVIVAYAYSAVIRKVILGFKYRNQRSSLRFLGDALVDRLVVEKSRSLCKIDLITWAPTTDLRKIERGHDHAELVARYVAKQLQISCRKVLTRLSDHPQTGKSRDARLVGPVFTAQKLNAEHVLIIDDVVTTGATLNSASHALYQAGAGLVTCMAVASTVLWQSSIGSYALAKARK
;
A
#
# COMPACT_ATOMS: atom_id res chain seq x y z
N MET A 1 19.81 18.29 16.33
CA MET A 1 18.92 17.18 16.73
C MET A 1 18.18 16.73 15.49
N SER A 2 18.67 15.68 14.82
CA SER A 2 18.02 15.12 13.64
C SER A 2 16.74 14.41 14.07
N GLU A 3 15.58 14.90 13.63
CA GLU A 3 14.33 14.15 13.71
C GLU A 3 14.53 12.80 13.02
N GLN A 4 14.53 11.72 13.81
CA GLN A 4 14.47 10.37 13.26
C GLN A 4 13.13 10.24 12.56
N ILE A 5 13.15 10.13 11.23
CA ILE A 5 11.97 9.80 10.44
C ILE A 5 11.52 8.41 10.90
N VAL A 6 10.41 8.35 11.64
CA VAL A 6 9.82 7.07 12.03
C VAL A 6 9.26 6.41 10.76
N GLU A 7 9.85 5.28 10.37
CA GLU A 7 9.28 4.38 9.38
C GLU A 7 8.20 3.53 10.07
N TYR A 8 6.94 3.79 9.72
CA TYR A 8 5.74 3.06 10.14
C TYR A 8 5.42 1.89 9.21
N HIS A 9 6.30 1.58 8.26
CA HIS A 9 6.22 0.42 7.40
C HIS A 9 7.48 -0.43 7.62
N ASP A 10 7.38 -1.52 8.39
CA ASP A 10 8.54 -2.39 8.62
C ASP A 10 8.96 -3.09 7.32
N GLN A 11 7.96 -3.52 6.52
CA GLN A 11 8.14 -4.20 5.23
C GLN A 11 6.95 -3.93 4.31
N VAL A 12 7.24 -3.85 3.01
CA VAL A 12 6.21 -3.83 1.96
C VAL A 12 6.26 -5.16 1.22
N ILE A 13 5.16 -5.90 1.26
CA ILE A 13 5.01 -7.10 0.44
C ILE A 13 4.85 -6.65 -1.01
N VAL A 14 5.75 -7.10 -1.88
CA VAL A 14 5.74 -6.75 -3.30
C VAL A 14 5.61 -7.99 -4.17
N ALA A 15 4.77 -7.92 -5.21
CA ALA A 15 4.66 -9.00 -6.20
C ALA A 15 5.79 -8.94 -7.23
N TYR A 16 6.18 -7.74 -7.67
CA TYR A 16 7.16 -7.57 -8.74
C TYR A 16 8.23 -6.51 -8.44
N ALA A 17 9.43 -6.72 -8.99
CA ALA A 17 10.37 -5.62 -9.22
C ALA A 17 9.83 -4.71 -10.34
N TYR A 18 10.06 -3.39 -10.23
CA TYR A 18 9.61 -2.41 -11.22
C TYR A 18 10.49 -2.40 -12.49
N SER A 19 10.44 -3.51 -13.23
CA SER A 19 11.14 -3.69 -14.51
C SER A 19 10.44 -2.94 -15.65
N ALA A 20 11.11 -2.82 -16.81
CA ALA A 20 10.53 -2.18 -18.00
C ALA A 20 9.20 -2.82 -18.44
N VAL A 21 9.10 -4.15 -18.34
CA VAL A 21 7.89 -4.91 -18.68
C VAL A 21 6.77 -4.59 -17.70
N ILE A 22 7.04 -4.68 -16.40
CA ILE A 22 6.05 -4.41 -15.35
C ILE A 22 5.60 -2.95 -15.39
N ARG A 23 6.52 -2.02 -15.63
CA ARG A 23 6.21 -0.60 -15.86
C ARG A 23 5.23 -0.43 -17.02
N LYS A 24 5.42 -1.13 -18.15
CA LYS A 24 4.51 -1.05 -19.31
C LYS A 24 3.10 -1.54 -18.95
N VAL A 25 2.99 -2.65 -18.23
CA VAL A 25 1.71 -3.20 -17.76
C VAL A 25 1.01 -2.22 -16.83
N ILE A 26 1.73 -1.66 -15.85
CA ILE A 26 1.19 -0.71 -14.88
C ILE A 26 0.76 0.60 -15.56
N LEU A 27 1.54 1.13 -16.51
CA LEU A 27 1.14 2.33 -17.25
C LEU A 27 -0.05 2.06 -18.18
N GLY A 28 -0.11 0.90 -18.82
CA GLY A 28 -1.28 0.47 -19.60
C GLY A 28 -2.54 0.38 -18.73
N PHE A 29 -2.40 -0.16 -17.51
CA PHE A 29 -3.47 -0.19 -16.52
C PHE A 29 -3.90 1.23 -16.12
N LYS A 30 -2.95 2.09 -15.73
CA LYS A 30 -3.21 3.45 -15.23
C LYS A 30 -3.83 4.42 -16.23
N TYR A 31 -3.52 4.27 -17.52
CA TYR A 31 -3.78 5.32 -18.53
C TYR A 31 -4.46 4.84 -19.80
N ARG A 32 -4.65 3.53 -19.99
CA ARG A 32 -5.23 2.98 -21.25
C ARG A 32 -6.47 2.11 -21.03
N ASN A 33 -7.08 2.19 -19.84
CA ASN A 33 -8.27 1.41 -19.43
C ASN A 33 -8.13 -0.11 -19.70
N GLN A 34 -6.91 -0.64 -19.62
CA GLN A 34 -6.63 -2.06 -19.84
C GLN A 34 -7.01 -2.85 -18.60
N ARG A 35 -8.31 -3.10 -18.43
CA ARG A 35 -8.86 -3.83 -17.29
C ARG A 35 -8.38 -5.29 -17.21
N SER A 36 -7.89 -5.85 -18.32
CA SER A 36 -7.20 -7.15 -18.32
C SER A 36 -5.97 -7.17 -17.41
N SER A 37 -5.27 -6.04 -17.29
CA SER A 37 -4.12 -5.90 -16.38
C SER A 37 -4.52 -5.97 -14.91
N LEU A 38 -5.77 -5.62 -14.54
CA LEU A 38 -6.22 -5.71 -13.14
C LEU A 38 -6.16 -7.15 -12.63
N ARG A 39 -6.64 -8.11 -13.42
CA ARG A 39 -6.60 -9.54 -13.06
C ARG A 39 -5.16 -9.99 -12.86
N PHE A 40 -4.30 -9.74 -13.85
CA PHE A 40 -2.89 -10.12 -13.79
C PHE A 40 -2.15 -9.54 -12.57
N LEU A 41 -2.34 -8.25 -12.27
CA LEU A 41 -1.68 -7.60 -11.14
C LEU A 41 -2.31 -8.04 -9.80
N GLY A 42 -3.63 -8.23 -9.77
CA GLY A 42 -4.36 -8.66 -8.58
C GLY A 42 -4.07 -10.11 -8.18
N ASP A 43 -4.04 -11.04 -9.15
CA ASP A 43 -3.71 -12.45 -8.92
C ASP A 43 -2.28 -12.57 -8.37
N ALA A 44 -1.33 -11.80 -8.91
CA ALA A 44 0.03 -11.78 -8.39
C ALA A 44 0.13 -11.33 -6.92
N LEU A 45 -0.72 -10.38 -6.49
CA LEU A 45 -0.80 -10.01 -5.09
C LEU A 45 -1.42 -11.10 -4.23
N VAL A 46 -2.47 -11.76 -4.72
CA VAL A 46 -3.11 -12.88 -4.02
C VAL A 46 -2.11 -14.01 -3.79
N ASP A 47 -1.39 -14.43 -4.84
CA ASP A 47 -0.39 -15.49 -4.77
C ASP A 47 0.71 -15.14 -3.76
N ARG A 48 1.21 -13.89 -3.81
CA ARG A 48 2.22 -13.42 -2.86
C ARG A 48 1.70 -13.48 -1.42
N LEU A 49 0.44 -13.07 -1.19
CA LEU A 49 -0.15 -13.09 0.14
C LEU A 49 -0.40 -14.50 0.66
N VAL A 50 -0.77 -15.45 -0.21
CA VAL A 50 -0.92 -16.87 0.15
C VAL A 50 0.42 -17.42 0.66
N VAL A 51 1.51 -17.14 -0.04
CA VAL A 51 2.87 -17.53 0.41
C VAL A 51 3.21 -16.92 1.76
N GLU A 52 2.90 -15.64 1.99
CA GLU A 52 3.21 -14.97 3.27
C GLU A 52 2.32 -15.47 4.43
N LYS A 53 1.05 -15.82 4.16
CA LYS A 53 0.18 -16.51 5.14
C LYS A 53 0.74 -17.85 5.56
N SER A 54 1.30 -18.63 4.63
CA SER A 54 1.96 -19.89 4.95
C SER A 54 3.24 -19.73 5.77
N ARG A 55 3.85 -18.53 5.78
CA ARG A 55 5.09 -18.27 6.53
C ARG A 55 4.83 -17.82 7.96
N SER A 56 3.91 -16.87 8.16
CA SER A 56 3.49 -16.40 9.50
C SER A 56 2.53 -15.20 9.45
N LEU A 57 2.00 -14.79 8.29
CA LEU A 57 1.16 -13.59 8.23
C LEU A 57 -0.15 -13.82 9.00
N CYS A 58 -0.38 -13.00 10.03
CA CYS A 58 -1.60 -13.04 10.83
C CYS A 58 -2.87 -12.86 9.98
N LYS A 59 -4.00 -13.34 10.49
CA LYS A 59 -5.33 -13.09 9.90
C LYS A 59 -5.49 -11.59 9.63
N ILE A 60 -5.97 -11.25 8.44
CA ILE A 60 -6.28 -9.88 8.04
C ILE A 60 -7.78 -9.66 8.24
N ASP A 61 -8.14 -8.60 8.96
CA ASP A 61 -9.54 -8.27 9.25
C ASP A 61 -10.14 -7.31 8.21
N LEU A 62 -9.29 -6.44 7.66
CA LEU A 62 -9.69 -5.38 6.75
C LEU A 62 -8.64 -5.16 5.66
N ILE A 63 -9.11 -5.02 4.42
CA ILE A 63 -8.32 -4.49 3.32
C ILE A 63 -8.75 -3.04 3.03
N THR A 64 -7.77 -2.16 2.86
CA THR A 64 -7.93 -0.78 2.37
C THR A 64 -6.85 -0.48 1.33
N TRP A 65 -6.91 0.71 0.74
CA TRP A 65 -5.90 1.22 -0.18
C TRP A 65 -5.44 2.62 0.21
N ALA A 66 -4.28 3.03 -0.30
CA ALA A 66 -3.83 4.42 -0.22
C ALA A 66 -4.51 5.23 -1.34
N PRO A 67 -5.49 6.12 -1.03
CA PRO A 67 -6.23 6.81 -2.08
C PRO A 67 -5.37 7.80 -2.86
N THR A 68 -5.63 7.88 -4.16
CA THR A 68 -5.07 8.93 -5.02
C THR A 68 -5.84 10.25 -4.87
N THR A 69 -5.39 11.32 -5.53
CA THR A 69 -6.11 12.61 -5.54
C THR A 69 -7.33 12.55 -6.43
N ASP A 70 -8.36 13.35 -6.16
CA ASP A 70 -9.58 13.36 -6.98
C ASP A 70 -9.29 13.76 -8.43
N LEU A 71 -8.36 14.69 -8.66
CA LEU A 71 -7.88 15.04 -9.99
C LEU A 71 -7.33 13.82 -10.76
N ARG A 72 -6.49 13.00 -10.12
CA ARG A 72 -5.94 11.78 -10.75
C ARG A 72 -6.99 10.71 -10.95
N LYS A 73 -7.98 10.63 -10.04
CA LYS A 73 -9.11 9.72 -10.18
C LYS A 73 -9.98 10.12 -11.38
N ILE A 74 -10.21 11.41 -11.59
CA ILE A 74 -10.94 11.94 -12.76
C ILE A 74 -10.15 11.69 -14.05
N GLU A 75 -8.87 12.06 -14.08
CA GLU A 75 -7.98 11.89 -15.25
C GLU A 75 -7.94 10.43 -15.73
N ARG A 76 -7.93 9.48 -14.78
CA ARG A 76 -7.79 8.05 -15.09
C ARG A 76 -9.11 7.27 -15.02
N GLY A 77 -10.23 7.93 -14.72
CA GLY A 77 -11.55 7.33 -14.48
C GLY A 77 -11.70 6.57 -13.16
N HIS A 78 -10.62 6.04 -12.57
CA HIS A 78 -10.65 5.25 -11.34
C HIS A 78 -9.40 5.43 -10.47
N ASP A 79 -9.53 5.12 -9.18
CA ASP A 79 -8.41 4.89 -8.29
C ASP A 79 -7.88 3.46 -8.51
N HIS A 80 -6.63 3.35 -8.96
CA HIS A 80 -6.08 2.08 -9.39
C HIS A 80 -5.73 1.19 -8.20
N ALA A 81 -5.32 1.77 -7.08
CA ALA A 81 -5.10 1.05 -5.84
C ALA A 81 -6.43 0.52 -5.29
N GLU A 82 -7.52 1.29 -5.41
CA GLU A 82 -8.87 0.83 -5.07
C GLU A 82 -9.27 -0.42 -5.86
N LEU A 83 -9.11 -0.38 -7.19
CA LEU A 83 -9.49 -1.50 -8.06
C LEU A 83 -8.74 -2.78 -7.68
N VAL A 84 -7.43 -2.66 -7.46
CA VAL A 84 -6.57 -3.79 -7.05
C VAL A 84 -6.97 -4.29 -5.66
N ALA A 85 -7.18 -3.40 -4.68
CA ALA A 85 -7.58 -3.78 -3.33
C ALA A 85 -8.91 -4.54 -3.29
N ARG A 86 -9.92 -4.05 -4.03
CA ARG A 86 -11.21 -4.72 -4.14
C ARG A 86 -11.10 -6.09 -4.82
N TYR A 87 -10.24 -6.22 -5.82
CA TYR A 87 -9.99 -7.50 -6.47
C TYR A 87 -9.40 -8.51 -5.47
N VAL A 88 -8.31 -8.14 -4.78
CA VAL A 88 -7.65 -8.98 -3.79
C VAL A 88 -8.61 -9.38 -2.66
N ALA A 89 -9.38 -8.42 -2.14
CA ALA A 89 -10.38 -8.65 -1.11
C ALA A 89 -11.46 -9.66 -1.53
N LYS A 90 -11.94 -9.56 -2.77
CA LYS A 90 -12.90 -10.51 -3.32
C LYS A 90 -12.33 -11.92 -3.40
N GLN A 91 -11.09 -12.07 -3.88
CA GLN A 91 -10.44 -13.39 -3.99
C GLN A 91 -10.21 -14.05 -2.63
N LEU A 92 -9.89 -13.24 -1.63
CA LEU A 92 -9.59 -13.72 -0.28
C LEU A 92 -10.79 -13.75 0.67
N GLN A 93 -11.96 -13.30 0.20
CA GLN A 93 -13.18 -13.17 1.00
C GLN A 93 -12.99 -12.31 2.26
N ILE A 94 -12.25 -11.20 2.12
CA ILE A 94 -12.00 -10.23 3.21
C ILE A 94 -12.76 -8.93 2.93
N SER A 95 -13.23 -8.26 3.98
CA SER A 95 -13.88 -6.95 3.83
C SER A 95 -12.92 -5.91 3.25
N CYS A 96 -13.38 -5.15 2.25
CA CYS A 96 -12.65 -4.02 1.68
C CYS A 96 -13.41 -2.72 1.92
N ARG A 97 -12.80 -1.73 2.59
CA ARG A 97 -13.44 -0.42 2.84
C ARG A 97 -12.47 0.73 2.57
N LYS A 98 -13.00 1.85 2.09
CA LYS A 98 -12.27 3.12 2.03
C LYS A 98 -12.26 3.72 3.44
N VAL A 99 -11.20 3.48 4.20
CA VAL A 99 -11.04 4.09 5.54
C VAL A 99 -10.11 5.29 5.54
N LEU A 100 -9.30 5.45 4.49
CA LEU A 100 -8.37 6.57 4.33
C LEU A 100 -8.95 7.67 3.43
N THR A 101 -8.64 8.91 3.80
CA THR A 101 -8.86 10.11 2.99
C THR A 101 -7.54 10.84 2.83
N ARG A 102 -7.18 11.17 1.58
CA ARG A 102 -6.00 11.98 1.28
C ARG A 102 -6.36 13.46 1.41
N LEU A 103 -5.58 14.21 2.19
CA LEU A 103 -5.81 15.64 2.43
C LEU A 103 -4.95 16.55 1.54
N SER A 104 -3.80 16.07 1.06
CA SER A 104 -2.90 16.89 0.24
C SER A 104 -2.95 16.54 -1.24
N ASP A 105 -3.26 17.55 -2.05
CA ASP A 105 -3.37 17.46 -3.51
C ASP A 105 -2.04 17.59 -4.26
N HIS A 106 -0.91 17.74 -3.55
CA HIS A 106 0.38 17.99 -4.19
C HIS A 106 0.75 16.83 -5.15
N PRO A 107 0.78 17.07 -6.47
CA PRO A 107 1.20 16.06 -7.43
C PRO A 107 2.68 15.77 -7.19
N GLN A 108 3.02 14.53 -6.84
CA GLN A 108 4.43 14.08 -6.70
C GLN A 108 5.11 13.76 -8.05
N THR A 109 4.42 13.99 -9.17
CA THR A 109 4.98 13.86 -10.52
C THR A 109 5.88 15.06 -10.80
N GLY A 110 7.20 14.84 -10.94
CA GLY A 110 8.17 15.86 -11.38
C GLY A 110 9.05 16.53 -10.30
N LYS A 111 8.94 16.16 -9.00
CA LYS A 111 9.76 16.80 -7.93
C LYS A 111 11.08 16.07 -7.64
N SER A 112 12.03 16.79 -7.02
CA SER A 112 13.34 16.31 -6.56
C SER A 112 13.23 15.14 -5.58
N ARG A 113 14.32 14.38 -5.40
CA ARG A 113 14.37 13.19 -4.52
C ARG A 113 13.95 13.53 -3.07
N ASP A 114 14.30 14.71 -2.58
CA ASP A 114 14.02 15.15 -1.21
C ASP A 114 12.53 15.47 -0.98
N ALA A 115 11.85 16.04 -1.97
CA ALA A 115 10.41 16.29 -1.89
C ALA A 115 9.56 15.00 -1.97
N ARG A 116 10.15 13.86 -2.36
CA ARG A 116 9.51 12.53 -2.32
C ARG A 116 9.60 11.87 -0.94
N LEU A 117 10.40 12.43 -0.03
CA LEU A 117 10.47 11.98 1.37
C LEU A 117 9.28 12.46 2.19
N VAL A 118 8.73 13.63 1.84
CA VAL A 118 7.47 14.12 2.43
C VAL A 118 6.30 13.43 1.72
N GLY A 119 5.80 12.36 2.34
CA GLY A 119 4.62 11.63 1.89
C GLY A 119 3.36 12.50 1.90
N PRO A 120 2.30 12.09 1.18
CA PRO A 120 0.99 12.73 1.31
C PRO A 120 0.44 12.65 2.73
N VAL A 121 -0.46 13.57 3.08
CA VAL A 121 -1.14 13.57 4.37
C VAL A 121 -2.44 12.79 4.24
N PHE A 122 -2.65 11.85 5.15
CA PHE A 122 -3.88 11.07 5.24
C PHE A 122 -4.56 11.25 6.58
N THR A 123 -5.88 11.15 6.58
CA THR A 123 -6.69 10.87 7.76
C THR A 123 -7.39 9.54 7.59
N ALA A 124 -7.69 8.87 8.69
CA ALA A 124 -8.42 7.61 8.69
C ALA A 124 -9.67 7.70 9.58
N GLN A 125 -10.73 7.01 9.16
CA GLN A 125 -11.91 6.80 10.01
C GLN A 125 -11.56 5.89 11.17
N LYS A 126 -12.14 6.12 12.34
CA LYS A 126 -11.94 5.27 13.53
C LYS A 126 -12.23 3.81 13.19
N LEU A 127 -11.32 2.92 13.58
CA LEU A 127 -11.36 1.51 13.23
C LEU A 127 -11.08 0.65 14.46
N ASN A 128 -11.70 -0.53 14.47
CA ASN A 128 -11.48 -1.59 15.45
C ASN A 128 -11.10 -2.84 14.67
N ALA A 129 -9.85 -2.87 14.21
CA ALA A 129 -9.29 -3.96 13.41
C ALA A 129 -7.91 -4.29 13.94
N GLU A 130 -7.70 -5.55 14.32
CA GLU A 130 -6.42 -6.02 14.84
C GLU A 130 -5.38 -6.03 13.72
N HIS A 131 -5.78 -6.32 12.49
CA HIS A 131 -4.88 -6.30 11.34
C HIS A 131 -5.51 -5.72 10.07
N VAL A 132 -4.91 -4.63 9.58
CA VAL A 132 -5.28 -3.95 8.34
C VAL A 132 -4.21 -4.20 7.27
N LEU A 133 -4.62 -4.68 6.10
CA LEU A 133 -3.79 -4.72 4.90
C LEU A 133 -4.06 -3.46 4.07
N ILE A 134 -3.04 -2.64 3.83
CA ILE A 134 -3.10 -1.51 2.91
C ILE A 134 -2.42 -1.85 1.59
N ILE A 135 -3.12 -1.61 0.48
CA ILE A 135 -2.65 -1.87 -0.88
C ILE A 135 -2.37 -0.54 -1.61
N ASP A 136 -1.24 -0.50 -2.31
CA ASP A 136 -0.89 0.55 -3.28
C ASP A 136 -0.50 -0.06 -4.64
N ASP A 137 -0.41 0.75 -5.69
CA ASP A 137 -0.04 0.27 -7.02
C ASP A 137 1.48 0.14 -7.20
N VAL A 138 2.26 1.14 -6.79
CA VAL A 138 3.72 1.15 -6.94
C VAL A 138 4.35 1.86 -5.75
N VAL A 139 5.23 1.15 -5.05
CA VAL A 139 6.02 1.75 -3.97
C VAL A 139 7.39 2.17 -4.49
N THR A 140 7.70 3.45 -4.34
CA THR A 140 9.01 4.02 -4.70
C THR A 140 9.88 4.28 -3.49
N THR A 141 9.55 5.29 -2.69
CA THR A 141 10.24 5.67 -1.44
C THR A 141 9.58 5.11 -0.19
N GLY A 142 8.42 4.46 -0.31
CA GLY A 142 7.62 4.04 0.86
C GLY A 142 6.80 5.18 1.49
N ALA A 143 7.06 6.45 1.16
CA ALA A 143 6.46 7.59 1.87
C ALA A 143 4.92 7.61 1.89
N THR A 144 4.26 7.15 0.82
CA THR A 144 2.78 7.07 0.78
C THR A 144 2.25 6.01 1.74
N LEU A 145 2.82 4.81 1.69
CA LEU A 145 2.46 3.72 2.60
C LEU A 145 2.82 4.05 4.06
N ASN A 146 3.92 4.78 4.28
CA ASN A 146 4.34 5.26 5.59
C ASN A 146 3.29 6.18 6.22
N SER A 147 2.92 7.24 5.50
CA SER A 147 1.94 8.23 5.98
C SER A 147 0.54 7.61 6.14
N ALA A 148 0.16 6.70 5.24
CA ALA A 148 -1.12 6.02 5.34
C ALA A 148 -1.17 5.05 6.53
N SER A 149 -0.09 4.30 6.79
CA SER A 149 0.02 3.42 7.94
C SER A 149 -0.04 4.20 9.24
N HIS A 150 0.66 5.34 9.31
CA HIS A 150 0.58 6.24 10.45
C HIS A 150 -0.87 6.67 10.74
N ALA A 151 -1.62 7.09 9.72
CA ALA A 151 -3.02 7.47 9.88
C ALA A 151 -3.91 6.29 10.36
N LEU A 152 -3.66 5.08 9.87
CA LEU A 152 -4.38 3.87 10.31
C LEU A 152 -4.09 3.52 11.77
N TYR A 153 -2.83 3.61 12.21
CA TYR A 153 -2.46 3.42 13.61
C TYR A 153 -3.13 4.47 14.52
N GLN A 154 -3.11 5.75 14.14
CA GLN A 154 -3.83 6.79 14.88
C GLN A 154 -5.34 6.55 14.97
N ALA A 155 -5.92 5.87 13.98
CA ALA A 155 -7.33 5.54 13.97
C ALA A 155 -7.69 4.26 14.76
N GLY A 156 -6.70 3.52 15.29
CA GLY A 156 -6.91 2.34 16.14
C GLY A 156 -6.53 1.00 15.53
N ALA A 157 -5.70 0.95 14.49
CA ALA A 157 -5.22 -0.32 13.93
C ALA A 157 -4.27 -1.01 14.92
N GLY A 158 -4.44 -2.32 15.14
CA GLY A 158 -3.48 -3.11 15.92
C GLY A 158 -2.17 -3.34 15.17
N LEU A 159 -2.27 -3.73 13.89
CA LEU A 159 -1.19 -4.00 12.96
C LEU A 159 -1.56 -3.48 11.57
N VAL A 160 -0.60 -2.88 10.87
CA VAL A 160 -0.74 -2.48 9.46
C VAL A 160 0.30 -3.20 8.61
N THR A 161 -0.15 -4.03 7.68
CA THR A 161 0.71 -4.65 6.65
C THR A 161 0.59 -3.85 5.35
N CYS A 162 1.73 -3.48 4.78
CA CYS A 162 1.78 -2.77 3.50
C CYS A 162 2.01 -3.73 2.34
N MET A 163 1.30 -3.51 1.23
CA MET A 163 1.46 -4.30 0.02
C MET A 163 1.38 -3.43 -1.24
N ALA A 164 2.21 -3.73 -2.24
CA ALA A 164 2.18 -3.05 -3.52
C ALA A 164 2.41 -4.00 -4.69
N VAL A 165 1.87 -3.67 -5.86
CA VAL A 165 2.07 -4.50 -7.07
C VAL A 165 3.54 -4.53 -7.47
N ALA A 166 4.22 -3.39 -7.40
CA ALA A 166 5.63 -3.33 -7.75
C ALA A 166 6.43 -2.35 -6.91
N SER A 167 7.75 -2.54 -6.84
CA SER A 167 8.67 -1.58 -6.24
C SER A 167 9.89 -1.22 -7.09
N THR A 168 10.28 0.06 -7.02
CA THR A 168 11.52 0.58 -7.63
C THR A 168 12.77 0.37 -6.77
N VAL A 169 12.62 -0.04 -5.51
CA VAL A 169 13.73 -0.41 -4.62
C VAL A 169 13.55 -1.87 -4.20
N LEU A 170 14.66 -2.58 -3.97
CA LEU A 170 14.60 -3.93 -3.43
C LEU A 170 14.26 -3.85 -1.94
N TRP A 171 13.01 -4.12 -1.57
CA TRP A 171 12.63 -4.29 -0.16
C TRP A 171 13.09 -5.67 0.31
N GLN A 172 13.97 -5.73 1.30
CA GLN A 172 14.38 -7.00 1.88
C GLN A 172 13.19 -7.60 2.63
N SER A 173 12.71 -8.74 2.13
CA SER A 173 11.72 -9.57 2.82
C SER A 173 12.44 -10.33 3.94
N SER A 174 12.47 -9.79 5.16
CA SER A 174 13.01 -10.50 6.33
C SER A 174 12.04 -10.40 7.49
N ILE A 175 11.07 -11.31 7.56
CA ILE A 175 10.20 -11.50 8.73
C ILE A 175 11.09 -11.54 9.98
N GLY A 176 11.03 -10.50 10.82
CA GLY A 176 11.78 -10.46 12.07
C GLY A 176 12.19 -9.07 12.54
N SER A 177 11.25 -8.29 13.08
CA SER A 177 11.62 -7.19 13.99
C SER A 177 10.54 -6.71 14.96
N TYR A 178 9.26 -7.07 14.81
CA TYR A 178 8.23 -6.56 15.75
C TYR A 178 7.98 -7.40 17.02
N ALA A 179 8.69 -8.51 17.24
CA ALA A 179 8.58 -9.30 18.48
C ALA A 179 9.38 -8.71 19.67
N LEU A 180 10.21 -7.68 19.47
CA LEU A 180 11.10 -7.16 20.53
C LEU A 180 10.74 -5.77 21.06
N ALA A 181 9.82 -5.03 20.43
CA ALA A 181 9.46 -3.69 20.88
C ALA A 181 8.34 -3.65 21.94
N LYS A 182 7.59 -4.76 22.13
CA LYS A 182 6.47 -4.84 23.11
C LYS A 182 6.83 -5.55 24.42
N ALA A 183 8.10 -5.94 24.61
CA ALA A 183 8.61 -6.54 25.85
C ALA A 183 9.29 -5.53 26.80
N ARG A 184 9.26 -4.23 26.47
CA ARG A 184 9.81 -3.15 27.30
C ARG A 184 8.86 -1.94 27.32
N LYS A 185 7.69 -2.11 27.94
CA LYS A 185 6.95 -1.06 28.65
C LYS A 185 5.84 -1.71 29.47
#